data_AF-A0A6B3ELK7-F1
#
_entry.id   AF-A0A6B3ELK7-F1
#
_cell.length_a   1.000
_cell.length_b   1.000
_cell.length_c   1.000
_cell.angle_alpha   90.00
_cell.angle_beta   90.00
_cell.angle_gamma   90.00
#
_symmetry.space_group_name_H-M   'P 1'
#
loop_
_entity.id
_entity.type
_entity.pdbx_description
1 polymer ?
#
loop_
_entity_poly.entity_id
_entity_poly.type
_entity_poly.pdbx_seq_one_letter_code
_entity_poly.pdbx_strand_id
1 'polypeptide(L)'
;LTERQRLIAQHNAADLADVRAKVGKDRRPPRLLLLIDGWDALGSMLDDYDGGRVYADVVRLLREGAAAGIHVIATSERVLLGG
;
A
#
# COMPACT_ATOMS: atom_id res chain seq x y z
N LEU A 1 6.68 1.55 0.74
CA LEU A 1 6.53 0.10 1.07
C LEU A 1 7.84 -0.52 1.55
N THR A 2 8.92 -0.45 0.77
CA THR A 2 10.24 -1.03 1.08
C THR A 2 10.74 -0.68 2.48
N GLU A 3 10.64 0.59 2.89
CA GLU A 3 11.08 1.01 4.23
C GLU A 3 10.26 0.35 5.36
N ARG A 4 8.95 0.16 5.15
CA ARG A 4 8.09 -0.52 6.13
C ARG A 4 8.41 -2.01 6.22
N GLN A 5 8.67 -2.66 5.10
CA GLN A 5 9.10 -4.06 5.08
C GLN A 5 10.45 -4.23 5.81
N ARG A 6 11.41 -3.31 5.58
CA ARG A 6 12.68 -3.30 6.30
C ARG A 6 12.50 -3.11 7.80
N LEU A 7 11.65 -2.17 8.22
CA LEU A 7 11.33 -1.94 9.63
C LEU A 7 10.71 -3.19 10.29
N ILE A 8 9.75 -3.84 9.62
CA ILE A 8 9.09 -5.06 10.12
C ILE A 8 10.12 -6.18 10.32
N ALA A 9 11.00 -6.39 9.33
CA ALA A 9 12.07 -7.38 9.40
C ALA A 9 13.06 -7.08 10.55
N GLN A 10 13.48 -5.83 10.72
CA GLN A 10 14.40 -5.40 11.79
C GLN A 10 13.84 -5.69 13.20
N HIS A 11 12.51 -5.67 13.37
CA HIS A 11 11.85 -5.93 14.64
C HIS A 11 11.41 -7.40 14.81
N ASN A 12 11.78 -8.30 13.89
CA ASN A 12 11.34 -9.69 13.85
C ASN A 12 9.81 -9.79 14.04
N ALA A 13 9.07 -8.94 13.33
CA ALA A 13 7.62 -8.79 13.43
C ALA A 13 6.94 -9.39 12.19
N ALA A 14 5.69 -9.84 12.30
CA ALA A 14 4.95 -10.32 11.14
C ALA A 14 4.37 -9.18 10.30
N ASP A 15 3.97 -8.07 10.94
CA ASP A 15 3.34 -6.92 10.30
C ASP A 15 3.59 -5.60 11.05
N LEU A 16 3.01 -4.49 10.57
CA LEU A 16 3.13 -3.19 11.22
C LEU A 16 2.41 -3.14 12.58
N ALA A 17 1.36 -3.93 12.80
CA ALA A 17 0.65 -3.96 14.07
C ALA A 17 1.55 -4.54 15.17
N ASP A 18 2.26 -5.62 14.86
CA ASP A 18 3.29 -6.22 15.72
C ASP A 18 4.42 -5.25 16.04
N VAL A 19 4.95 -4.53 15.03
CA VAL A 19 5.96 -3.49 15.25
C VAL A 19 5.44 -2.45 16.24
N ARG A 20 4.22 -1.94 16.04
CA ARG A 20 3.60 -0.93 16.91
C ARG A 20 3.37 -1.43 18.35
N ALA A 21 3.17 -2.73 18.55
CA ALA A 21 3.07 -3.34 19.86
C ALA A 21 4.43 -3.42 20.58
N LYS A 22 5.52 -3.61 19.82
CA LYS A 22 6.90 -3.73 20.35
C LYS A 22 7.59 -2.39 20.63
N VAL A 23 7.18 -1.30 19.97
CA VAL A 23 7.81 0.03 20.14
C VAL A 23 7.00 0.98 21.02
N GLY A 24 7.70 1.92 21.66
CA GLY A 24 7.10 3.03 22.41
C GLY A 24 6.14 3.87 21.55
N LYS A 25 5.14 4.50 22.20
CA LYS A 25 4.06 5.24 21.50
C LYS A 25 4.59 6.33 20.58
N ASP A 26 5.65 7.01 21.00
CA ASP A 26 6.41 8.06 20.29
C ASP A 26 7.11 7.56 19.03
N ARG A 27 7.45 6.26 18.98
CA ARG A 27 8.15 5.62 17.85
C ARG A 27 7.23 4.79 16.96
N ARG A 28 5.92 4.78 17.23
CA ARG A 28 4.97 3.97 16.46
C ARG A 28 4.86 4.50 15.02
N PRO A 29 5.18 3.68 14.02
CA PRO A 29 5.02 4.11 12.64
C PRO A 29 3.53 4.36 12.32
N PRO A 30 3.19 5.45 11.60
CA PRO A 30 1.81 5.78 11.27
C PRO A 30 1.23 4.79 10.26
N ARG A 31 -0.10 4.67 10.21
CA ARG A 31 -0.79 4.01 9.10
C ARG A 31 -1.01 5.02 7.99
N LEU A 32 -0.86 4.59 6.75
CA LEU A 32 -1.06 5.44 5.58
C LEU A 32 -2.32 4.99 4.84
N LEU A 33 -3.14 5.96 4.45
CA LEU A 33 -4.32 5.75 3.61
C LEU A 33 -4.09 6.47 2.28
N LEU A 34 -4.06 5.72 1.19
CA LEU A 34 -4.04 6.26 -0.17
C LEU A 34 -5.46 6.18 -0.71
N LEU A 35 -6.06 7.34 -0.96
CA LEU A 35 -7.40 7.46 -1.53
C LEU A 35 -7.27 7.78 -3.00
N ILE A 36 -7.92 6.97 -3.84
CA ILE A 36 -7.94 7.15 -5.30
C ILE A 36 -9.39 7.32 -5.72
N ASP A 37 -9.70 8.44 -6.33
CA ASP A 37 -11.01 8.67 -6.95
C ASP A 37 -10.86 8.53 -8.47
N GLY A 38 -11.49 7.51 -9.06
CA GLY A 38 -11.39 7.18 -10.48
C GLY A 38 -10.24 6.23 -10.82
N TRP A 39 -10.23 5.02 -10.26
CA TRP A 39 -9.22 3.98 -10.53
C TRP A 39 -9.08 3.65 -12.01
N ASP A 40 -10.18 3.49 -12.74
CA ASP A 40 -10.16 3.11 -14.15
C ASP A 40 -9.40 4.14 -15.00
N ALA A 41 -9.69 5.43 -14.80
CA ALA A 41 -9.04 6.52 -15.52
C ALA A 41 -7.56 6.65 -15.14
N LEU A 42 -7.25 6.57 -13.85
CA LEU A 42 -5.88 6.65 -13.37
C LEU A 42 -5.04 5.46 -13.86
N GLY A 43 -5.59 4.24 -13.80
CA GLY A 43 -4.93 3.02 -14.24
C GLY A 43 -4.50 3.11 -15.71
N SER A 44 -5.39 3.57 -16.59
CA SER A 44 -5.06 3.78 -18.00
C SER A 44 -3.93 4.79 -18.21
N MET A 45 -3.92 5.91 -17.45
CA MET A 45 -2.85 6.91 -17.56
C MET A 45 -1.50 6.39 -17.04
N LEU A 46 -1.53 5.57 -15.98
CA LEU A 46 -0.32 5.04 -15.34
C LEU A 46 0.31 3.88 -16.13
N ASP A 47 -0.49 3.13 -16.89
CA ASP A 47 0.01 2.03 -17.73
C ASP A 47 0.90 2.57 -18.87
N ASP A 48 0.48 3.68 -19.48
CA ASP A 48 1.25 4.36 -20.53
C ASP A 48 2.44 5.16 -19.98
N TYR A 49 2.44 5.47 -18.68
CA TYR A 49 3.46 6.29 -18.02
C TYR A 49 4.62 5.45 -17.47
N ASP A 50 5.86 5.84 -17.78
CA ASP A 50 7.09 5.20 -17.30
C ASP A 50 7.09 3.67 -17.53
N GLY A 51 6.50 3.23 -18.65
CA GLY A 51 6.38 1.82 -19.03
C GLY A 51 5.58 0.98 -18.03
N GLY A 52 4.56 1.54 -17.40
CA GLY A 52 3.70 0.85 -16.45
C GLY A 52 4.33 0.62 -15.07
N ARG A 53 5.55 1.13 -14.81
CA ARG A 53 6.23 0.97 -13.51
C ARG A 53 5.39 1.51 -12.36
N VAL A 54 4.84 2.71 -12.53
CA VAL A 54 4.04 3.35 -11.48
C VAL A 54 2.75 2.58 -11.24
N TYR A 55 2.12 2.09 -12.30
CA TYR A 55 0.95 1.20 -12.18
C TYR A 55 1.30 -0.06 -11.36
N ALA A 56 2.41 -0.71 -11.68
CA ALA A 56 2.89 -1.88 -10.95
C ALA A 56 3.18 -1.59 -9.47
N ASP A 57 3.75 -0.43 -9.14
CA ASP A 57 3.98 0.00 -7.76
C ASP A 57 2.66 0.22 -6.99
N VAL A 58 1.65 0.80 -7.62
CA VAL A 58 0.33 0.99 -6.98
C VAL A 58 -0.37 -0.36 -6.78
N VAL A 59 -0.31 -1.27 -7.75
CA VAL A 59 -0.80 -2.65 -7.61
C VAL A 59 -0.06 -3.39 -6.50
N ARG A 60 1.25 -3.17 -6.36
CA ARG A 60 2.04 -3.73 -5.26
C ARG A 60 1.58 -3.18 -3.90
N LEU A 61 1.25 -1.90 -3.80
CA LEU A 61 0.66 -1.32 -2.59
C LEU A 61 -0.71 -1.94 -2.25
N LEU A 62 -1.55 -2.22 -3.26
CA LEU A 62 -2.82 -2.92 -3.06
C LEU A 62 -2.62 -4.35 -2.51
N ARG A 63 -1.65 -5.10 -3.05
CA ARG A 63 -1.41 -6.51 -2.68
C ARG A 63 -0.65 -6.66 -1.35
N GLU A 64 0.41 -5.88 -1.15
CA GLU A 64 1.37 -6.05 -0.04
C GLU A 64 1.23 -4.97 1.04
N GLY A 65 0.58 -3.85 0.74
CA GLY A 65 0.58 -2.66 1.61
C GLY A 65 -0.10 -2.89 2.96
N ALA A 66 -1.14 -3.73 3.01
CA ALA A 66 -1.95 -3.90 4.22
C ALA A 66 -1.12 -4.37 5.43
N ALA A 67 -0.26 -5.38 5.24
CA ALA A 67 0.65 -5.85 6.29
C ALA A 67 1.68 -4.78 6.70
N ALA A 68 2.08 -3.91 5.77
CA ALA A 68 2.94 -2.76 6.04
C ALA A 68 2.19 -1.56 6.65
N GLY A 69 0.88 -1.67 6.89
CA GLY A 69 0.00 -0.61 7.37
C GLY A 69 -0.24 0.53 6.37
N ILE A 70 -0.18 0.21 5.08
CA ILE A 70 -0.55 1.07 3.96
C ILE A 70 -1.81 0.50 3.33
N HIS A 71 -2.89 1.28 3.34
CA HIS A 71 -4.17 0.85 2.81
C HIS A 71 -4.55 1.72 1.62
N VAL A 72 -4.96 1.09 0.53
CA VAL A 72 -5.45 1.79 -0.66
C VAL A 72 -6.97 1.64 -0.69
N ILE A 73 -7.67 2.75 -0.83
CA ILE A 73 -9.11 2.80 -1.03
C ILE A 73 -9.32 3.49 -2.36
N ALA A 74 -10.04 2.83 -3.27
CA ALA A 74 -10.23 3.33 -4.62
C ALA A 74 -11.70 3.28 -5.02
N THR A 75 -12.18 4.33 -5.70
CA THR A 75 -13.45 4.30 -6.43
C THR A 75 -13.19 3.79 -7.84
N SER A 76 -14.16 3.10 -8.42
CA SER A 76 -14.07 2.49 -9.74
C SER A 76 -15.44 2.60 -10.39
N GLU A 77 -15.48 2.95 -11.67
CA GLU A 77 -16.72 2.99 -12.46
C GLU A 77 -17.15 1.57 -12.82
N ARG A 78 -16.17 0.67 -12.95
CA ARG A 78 -16.39 -0.77 -13.10
C ARG A 78 -16.53 -1.40 -11.74
N VAL A 79 -17.49 -2.32 -11.57
CA VAL A 79 -17.58 -3.14 -10.36
C VAL A 79 -16.24 -3.86 -10.18
N LEU A 80 -15.57 -3.61 -9.04
CA LEU A 80 -14.23 -4.07 -8.66
C LEU A 80 -14.12 -5.61 -8.44
N LEU A 81 -15.00 -6.42 -9.04
CA LEU A 81 -15.00 -7.87 -8.93
C LEU A 81 -14.81 -8.50 -10.32
N GLY A 82 -13.55 -8.65 -10.71
CA GLY A 82 -13.11 -9.59 -11.74
C GLY A 82 -12.09 -10.54 -11.11
N GLY A 83 -12.50 -11.82 -11.02
CA GLY A 83 -11.74 -13.05 -10.69
C GLY A 83 -10.29 -12.97 -10.25
#